data_AF-A0AB94IA97-F1
#
_entry.id   AF-A0AB94IA97-F1
#
_cell.length_a   1.000
_cell.length_b   1.000
_cell.length_c   1.000
_cell.angle_alpha   90.00
_cell.angle_beta   90.00
_cell.angle_gamma   90.00
#
_symmetry.space_group_name_H-M   'P 1'
#
loop_
_entity.id
_entity.type
_entity.pdbx_description
1 polymer ?
#
loop_
_entity_poly.entity_id
_entity_poly.type
_entity_poly.pdbx_seq_one_letter_code
_entity_poly.pdbx_strand_id
1 'polypeptide(L)'
;MKYIKSILLTILLTPAISHAMFRIYTGTIGQDNAEFYFDDEYAVYLDGKENQVKRLSFIRKNNDTFNFEVYYANSFEKIVDKIVIENFDRNIFNYDADAYPYLTGRTLNGDKINLHKTFEYKKYDERSLREAEFYNIDYLQRDSTKDFYFKVIISKQKNQEANIVGIKIYSKHDGRLIQTITGIKGYEFHGEVNIITNDDFDFNFDGDNNDFYLFKDRLTGANTTADYYVYDKTQQQFVKLNLEGNAFRFDYEEKTATSYKNCPGKKNNDHIDLRDIFQYTGNNYYKRVNTECLYKEGSHVNKDNHQYEYKKQRACKPKETVGCRNYINTNDDEDD
;
A
#
# COMPACT_ATOMS: atom_id res chain seq x y z
N MET A 1 -35.64 -53.92 1.24
CA MET A 1 -34.47 -53.33 0.55
C MET A 1 -34.83 -51.89 0.17
N LYS A 2 -34.29 -50.92 0.90
CA LYS A 2 -34.57 -49.48 0.72
C LYS A 2 -33.45 -48.85 -0.12
N TYR A 3 -33.82 -48.27 -1.26
CA TYR A 3 -32.93 -47.40 -2.05
C TYR A 3 -32.76 -46.07 -1.31
N ILE A 4 -31.53 -45.80 -0.86
CA ILE A 4 -31.15 -44.48 -0.33
C ILE A 4 -30.78 -43.61 -1.53
N LYS A 5 -31.56 -42.55 -1.76
CA LYS A 5 -31.22 -41.48 -2.71
C LYS A 5 -29.98 -40.76 -2.18
N SER A 6 -28.87 -40.83 -2.93
CA SER A 6 -27.71 -39.97 -2.70
C SER A 6 -28.10 -38.52 -3.04
N ILE A 7 -28.22 -37.69 -2.01
CA ILE A 7 -28.24 -36.23 -2.17
C ILE A 7 -26.79 -35.81 -2.38
N LEU A 8 -26.46 -35.41 -3.60
CA LEU A 8 -25.19 -34.77 -3.93
C LEU A 8 -25.25 -33.35 -3.35
N LEU A 9 -24.74 -33.16 -2.13
CA LEU A 9 -24.62 -31.86 -1.50
C LEU A 9 -23.37 -31.19 -2.07
N THR A 10 -23.49 -30.52 -3.22
CA THR A 10 -22.45 -29.63 -3.74
C THR A 10 -22.43 -28.40 -2.83
N ILE A 11 -21.57 -28.42 -1.82
CA ILE A 11 -21.24 -27.22 -1.05
C ILE A 11 -20.45 -26.32 -1.99
N LEU A 12 -21.15 -25.44 -2.70
CA LEU A 12 -20.56 -24.23 -3.28
C LEU A 12 -20.14 -23.37 -2.08
N LEU A 13 -18.92 -23.61 -1.58
CA LEU A 13 -18.14 -22.59 -0.90
C LEU A 13 -17.95 -21.48 -1.94
N THR A 14 -18.91 -20.57 -2.02
CA THR A 14 -18.61 -19.25 -2.56
C THR A 14 -17.63 -18.69 -1.54
N PRO A 15 -16.34 -18.47 -1.90
CA PRO A 15 -15.51 -17.64 -1.06
C PRO A 15 -16.32 -16.36 -0.84
N ALA A 16 -16.45 -15.92 0.40
CA ALA A 16 -16.91 -14.56 0.65
C ALA A 16 -15.85 -13.68 -0.03
N ILE A 17 -16.12 -13.28 -1.27
CA ILE A 17 -15.25 -12.37 -2.00
C ILE A 17 -15.38 -11.08 -1.20
N SER A 18 -14.37 -10.77 -0.39
CA SER A 18 -14.24 -9.46 0.23
C SER A 18 -14.32 -8.47 -0.92
N HIS A 19 -15.39 -7.69 -0.99
CA HIS A 19 -15.59 -6.77 -2.09
C HIS A 19 -14.79 -5.49 -1.80
N ALA A 20 -13.47 -5.51 -2.03
CA ALA A 20 -12.68 -4.29 -1.94
C ALA A 20 -13.29 -3.20 -2.82
N MET A 21 -13.74 -2.13 -2.18
CA MET A 21 -14.53 -1.07 -2.79
C MET A 21 -13.97 0.28 -2.43
N PHE A 22 -13.57 1.01 -3.47
CA PHE A 22 -12.93 2.31 -3.34
C PHE A 22 -13.91 3.40 -3.74
N ARG A 23 -14.14 4.38 -2.87
CA ARG A 23 -15.00 5.54 -3.16
C ARG A 23 -14.29 6.84 -2.85
N ILE A 24 -14.56 7.85 -3.67
CA ILE A 24 -14.14 9.22 -3.43
C ILE A 24 -15.39 10.08 -3.29
N TYR A 25 -15.42 10.86 -2.22
CA TYR A 25 -16.41 11.88 -1.96
C TYR A 25 -15.71 13.22 -1.83
N THR A 26 -16.24 14.26 -2.44
CA THR A 26 -15.70 15.62 -2.29
C THR A 26 -16.80 16.56 -1.81
N GLY A 27 -16.44 17.67 -1.19
CA GLY A 27 -17.41 18.63 -0.67
C GLY A 27 -16.81 19.50 0.40
N THR A 28 -17.52 19.63 1.52
CA THR A 28 -17.16 20.61 2.56
C THR A 28 -17.30 20.04 3.98
N ILE A 29 -16.45 20.56 4.87
CA ILE A 29 -16.62 20.55 6.32
C ILE A 29 -16.72 22.02 6.75
N GLY A 30 -17.90 22.45 7.20
CA GLY A 30 -18.17 23.87 7.44
C GLY A 30 -18.09 24.67 6.14
N GLN A 31 -17.09 25.55 6.02
CA GLN A 31 -16.83 26.34 4.81
C GLN A 31 -15.62 25.84 4.02
N ASP A 32 -14.85 24.92 4.59
CA ASP A 32 -13.59 24.44 4.03
C ASP A 32 -13.84 23.22 3.15
N ASN A 33 -13.08 23.10 2.06
CA ASN A 33 -13.16 21.95 1.17
C ASN A 33 -12.66 20.68 1.89
N ALA A 34 -13.25 19.54 1.54
CA ALA A 34 -12.79 18.25 2.02
C ALA A 34 -12.95 17.16 0.95
N GLU A 35 -12.05 16.20 0.99
CA GLU A 35 -12.07 15.01 0.12
C GLU A 35 -11.95 13.76 0.99
N PHE A 36 -12.94 12.87 0.95
CA PHE A 36 -12.99 11.64 1.71
C PHE A 36 -12.77 10.45 0.76
N TYR A 37 -11.92 9.54 1.20
CA TYR A 37 -11.53 8.34 0.49
C TYR A 37 -11.86 7.16 1.39
N PHE A 38 -12.77 6.31 0.91
CA PHE A 38 -13.20 5.11 1.61
C PHE A 38 -12.63 3.89 0.89
N ASP A 39 -12.11 2.97 1.68
CA ASP A 39 -11.83 1.57 1.38
C ASP A 39 -12.64 0.70 2.37
N ASP A 40 -12.89 -0.56 2.05
CA ASP A 40 -13.81 -1.50 2.71
C ASP A 40 -14.03 -1.27 4.22
N GLU A 41 -12.93 -1.21 5.00
CA GLU A 41 -12.97 -0.96 6.45
C GLU A 41 -12.26 0.33 6.91
N TYR A 42 -11.70 1.10 5.97
CA TYR A 42 -10.84 2.23 6.24
C TYR A 42 -11.34 3.50 5.55
N ALA A 43 -11.05 4.64 6.17
CA ALA A 43 -11.27 5.90 5.50
C ALA A 43 -10.19 6.91 5.90
N VAL A 44 -9.77 7.66 4.90
CA VAL A 44 -8.90 8.83 5.08
C VAL A 44 -9.56 10.02 4.42
N TYR A 45 -9.30 11.21 4.94
CA TYR A 45 -9.75 12.43 4.30
C TYR A 45 -8.67 13.50 4.31
N LEU A 46 -8.71 14.36 3.30
CA LEU A 46 -7.92 15.57 3.23
C LEU A 46 -8.73 16.71 3.82
N ASP A 47 -8.24 17.26 4.93
CA ASP A 47 -8.76 18.50 5.51
C ASP A 47 -8.24 19.68 4.71
N GLY A 48 -9.11 20.36 3.96
CA GLY A 48 -8.71 21.48 3.10
C GLY A 48 -8.34 22.76 3.87
N LYS A 49 -8.68 22.86 5.15
CA LYS A 49 -8.27 23.99 6.00
C LYS A 49 -6.82 23.85 6.43
N GLU A 50 -6.46 22.64 6.88
CA GLU A 50 -5.12 22.34 7.40
C GLU A 50 -4.16 21.81 6.33
N ASN A 51 -4.68 21.38 5.17
CA ASN A 51 -3.97 20.60 4.16
C ASN A 51 -3.32 19.34 4.76
N GLN A 52 -4.02 18.69 5.68
CA GLN A 52 -3.54 17.51 6.41
C GLN A 52 -4.36 16.29 6.05
N VAL A 53 -3.68 15.15 5.93
CA VAL A 53 -4.33 13.85 5.84
C VAL A 53 -4.74 13.40 7.24
N LYS A 54 -6.00 13.02 7.36
CA LYS A 54 -6.60 12.52 8.60
C LYS A 54 -7.15 11.13 8.36
N ARG A 55 -7.04 10.27 9.36
CA ARG A 55 -7.56 8.90 9.32
C ARG A 55 -8.80 8.80 10.20
N LEU A 56 -9.82 8.13 9.69
CA LEU A 56 -11.01 7.78 10.45
C LEU A 56 -10.83 6.42 11.13
N SER A 57 -11.36 6.28 12.33
CA SER A 57 -11.40 5.01 13.05
C SER A 57 -12.16 3.94 12.27
N PHE A 58 -11.85 2.67 12.53
CA PHE A 58 -12.62 1.54 12.07
C PHE A 58 -14.12 1.67 12.39
N ILE A 59 -14.92 1.14 11.47
CA ILE A 59 -16.37 1.07 11.58
C ILE A 59 -16.75 -0.10 12.48
N ARG A 60 -16.79 0.14 13.81
CA ARG A 60 -16.89 -0.95 14.80
C ARG A 60 -18.31 -1.32 15.25
N LYS A 61 -19.35 -0.55 14.94
CA LYS A 61 -20.72 -0.81 15.44
C LYS A 61 -21.81 -0.47 14.44
N ASN A 62 -22.80 -1.35 14.29
CA ASN A 62 -24.03 -1.06 13.55
C ASN A 62 -24.89 -0.10 14.39
N ASN A 63 -25.00 1.15 13.96
CA ASN A 63 -26.00 2.10 14.43
C ASN A 63 -26.35 3.05 13.27
N ASP A 64 -27.51 3.71 13.31
CA ASP A 64 -27.98 4.62 12.25
C ASP A 64 -27.10 5.87 12.07
N THR A 65 -26.08 6.02 12.93
CA THR A 65 -25.12 7.12 12.90
C THR A 65 -23.73 6.59 13.21
N PHE A 66 -22.79 6.80 12.28
CA PHE A 66 -21.40 6.45 12.53
C PHE A 66 -20.62 7.60 13.10
N ASN A 67 -19.99 7.32 14.23
CA ASN A 67 -19.08 8.21 14.90
C ASN A 67 -17.66 7.70 14.62
N PHE A 68 -16.96 8.44 13.76
CA PHE A 68 -15.56 8.21 13.48
C PHE A 68 -14.72 9.01 14.48
N GLU A 69 -13.83 8.35 15.19
CA GLU A 69 -12.73 9.07 15.82
C GLU A 69 -11.72 9.44 14.73
N VAL A 70 -11.25 10.68 14.76
CA VAL A 70 -10.31 11.21 13.78
C VAL A 70 -8.92 11.23 14.38
N TYR A 71 -7.96 10.78 13.60
CA TYR A 71 -6.55 10.67 13.96
C TYR A 71 -5.67 11.37 12.92
N TYR A 72 -4.46 11.75 13.30
CA TYR A 72 -3.44 12.06 12.29
C TYR A 72 -3.07 10.80 11.54
N ALA A 73 -2.74 10.91 10.25
CA ALA A 73 -2.57 9.73 9.41
C ALA A 73 -1.50 8.75 9.91
N ASN A 74 -0.42 9.27 10.50
CA ASN A 74 0.73 8.48 10.98
C ASN A 74 0.63 8.09 12.47
N SER A 75 -0.48 8.38 13.19
CA SER A 75 -0.57 8.09 14.63
C SER A 75 -2.00 7.86 15.13
N PHE A 76 -2.20 6.76 15.87
CA PHE A 76 -3.44 6.49 16.62
C PHE A 76 -3.38 6.95 18.09
N GLU A 77 -2.29 7.58 18.51
CA GLU A 77 -2.08 7.90 19.92
C GLU A 77 -2.99 9.03 20.42
N LYS A 78 -3.42 9.90 19.52
CA LYS A 78 -4.23 11.07 19.85
C LYS A 78 -5.43 11.23 18.91
N ILE A 79 -6.61 11.18 19.49
CA ILE A 79 -7.86 11.60 18.83
C ILE A 79 -7.81 13.12 18.67
N VAL A 80 -7.96 13.60 17.44
CA VAL A 80 -7.92 15.04 17.10
C VAL A 80 -9.30 15.63 16.88
N ASP A 81 -10.28 14.80 16.50
CA ASP A 81 -11.68 15.20 16.34
C ASP A 81 -12.59 13.95 16.39
N LYS A 82 -13.91 14.13 16.35
CA LYS A 82 -14.84 13.08 15.95
C LYS A 82 -15.80 13.59 14.89
N ILE A 83 -15.98 12.79 13.86
CA ILE A 83 -16.88 13.06 12.73
C ILE A 83 -18.07 12.14 12.83
N VAL A 84 -19.25 12.70 12.62
CA VAL A 84 -20.51 11.98 12.57
C VAL A 84 -21.00 12.01 11.13
N ILE A 85 -21.12 10.86 10.48
CA ILE A 85 -21.78 10.74 9.17
C ILE A 85 -23.17 10.12 9.38
N GLU A 86 -24.19 10.82 8.89
CA GLU A 86 -25.60 10.45 9.02
C GLU A 86 -25.99 9.44 7.93
N ASN A 87 -26.86 8.49 8.28
CA ASN A 87 -27.40 7.47 7.35
C ASN A 87 -26.33 6.67 6.61
N PHE A 88 -25.15 6.53 7.20
CA PHE A 88 -24.12 5.61 6.76
C PHE A 88 -24.33 4.32 7.58
N ASP A 89 -24.37 3.13 6.96
CA ASP A 89 -24.42 1.84 7.66
C ASP A 89 -23.25 0.92 7.22
N ARG A 90 -22.90 -0.15 7.96
CA ARG A 90 -21.73 -1.01 7.61
C ARG A 90 -21.99 -1.77 6.31
N ASN A 91 -23.27 -1.96 5.97
CA ASN A 91 -23.67 -2.62 4.75
C ASN A 91 -23.47 -1.73 3.52
N ILE A 92 -23.13 -0.45 3.67
CA ILE A 92 -22.76 0.43 2.55
C ILE A 92 -21.60 -0.12 1.72
N PHE A 93 -20.72 -0.92 2.33
CA PHE A 93 -19.63 -1.63 1.66
C PHE A 93 -20.08 -2.96 1.02
N ASN A 94 -21.28 -3.44 1.38
CA ASN A 94 -21.88 -4.67 0.87
C ASN A 94 -23.04 -4.45 -0.13
N TYR A 95 -23.53 -3.21 -0.28
CA TYR A 95 -24.69 -2.88 -1.13
C TYR A 95 -24.32 -2.28 -2.49
N ASP A 96 -25.34 -2.27 -3.37
CA ASP A 96 -25.23 -1.86 -4.78
C ASP A 96 -24.77 -0.42 -4.98
N ALA A 97 -24.11 -0.16 -6.12
CA ALA A 97 -23.31 1.04 -6.41
C ALA A 97 -24.06 2.39 -6.26
N ASP A 98 -25.38 2.39 -6.29
CA ASP A 98 -26.20 3.60 -6.35
C ASP A 98 -26.65 4.12 -4.98
N ALA A 99 -26.35 3.40 -3.89
CA ALA A 99 -27.05 3.61 -2.63
C ALA A 99 -26.72 4.94 -1.90
N TYR A 100 -25.62 5.64 -2.21
CA TYR A 100 -25.21 6.84 -1.46
C TYR A 100 -24.44 7.86 -2.30
N PRO A 101 -25.12 8.62 -3.19
CA PRO A 101 -24.50 9.68 -3.98
C PRO A 101 -24.09 10.90 -3.13
N TYR A 102 -24.67 11.06 -1.94
CA TYR A 102 -24.38 12.14 -1.01
C TYR A 102 -24.16 11.60 0.40
N LEU A 103 -23.21 12.21 1.12
CA LEU A 103 -23.02 11.99 2.55
C LEU A 103 -23.19 13.32 3.27
N THR A 104 -23.99 13.31 4.33
CA THR A 104 -24.15 14.45 5.24
C THR A 104 -23.71 14.08 6.63
N GLY A 105 -23.29 15.06 7.40
CA GLY A 105 -22.76 14.81 8.72
C GLY A 105 -22.43 16.07 9.48
N ARG A 106 -21.67 15.90 10.55
CA ARG A 106 -21.16 17.00 11.37
C ARG A 106 -19.88 16.62 12.11
N THR A 107 -19.01 17.58 12.37
CA THR A 107 -17.95 17.45 13.38
C THR A 107 -18.56 17.60 14.79
N LEU A 108 -17.81 17.27 15.84
CA LEU A 108 -18.25 17.54 17.22
C LEU A 108 -18.45 19.02 17.51
N ASN A 109 -17.69 19.89 16.85
CA ASN A 109 -17.79 21.33 16.99
C ASN A 109 -19.03 21.90 16.27
N GLY A 110 -19.79 21.05 15.57
CA GLY A 110 -21.04 21.42 14.90
C GLY A 110 -20.87 21.85 13.44
N ASP A 111 -19.65 21.76 12.88
CA ASP A 111 -19.44 22.07 11.47
C ASP A 111 -20.15 21.05 10.61
N LYS A 112 -21.01 21.52 9.71
CA LYS A 112 -21.79 20.65 8.84
C LYS A 112 -20.92 20.03 7.76
N ILE A 113 -21.09 18.74 7.53
CA ILE A 113 -20.42 18.00 6.47
C ILE A 113 -21.42 17.78 5.34
N ASN A 114 -21.03 18.12 4.11
CA ASN A 114 -21.80 17.82 2.90
C ASN A 114 -20.83 17.33 1.82
N LEU A 115 -20.97 16.08 1.41
CA LEU A 115 -20.10 15.44 0.44
C LEU A 115 -20.93 14.82 -0.68
N HIS A 116 -20.37 14.79 -1.89
CA HIS A 116 -20.92 14.15 -3.07
C HIS A 116 -19.94 13.13 -3.61
N LYS A 117 -20.44 11.95 -3.99
CA LYS A 117 -19.62 10.90 -4.58
C LYS A 117 -19.15 11.33 -5.96
N THR A 118 -17.86 11.28 -6.19
CA THR A 118 -17.23 11.62 -7.48
C THR A 118 -16.63 10.41 -8.18
N PHE A 119 -16.34 9.34 -7.43
CA PHE A 119 -15.76 8.12 -7.97
C PHE A 119 -16.15 6.90 -7.14
N GLU A 120 -16.28 5.76 -7.82
CA GLU A 120 -16.44 4.44 -7.23
C GLU A 120 -15.77 3.37 -8.10
N TYR A 121 -15.08 2.42 -7.46
CA TYR A 121 -14.51 1.25 -8.10
C TYR A 121 -14.61 0.03 -7.18
N LYS A 122 -15.22 -1.05 -7.68
CA LYS A 122 -15.34 -2.34 -6.99
C LYS A 122 -14.30 -3.31 -7.56
N LYS A 123 -13.20 -3.57 -6.83
CA LYS A 123 -12.06 -4.33 -7.37
C LYS A 123 -12.44 -5.74 -7.81
N TYR A 124 -13.22 -6.45 -7.00
CA TYR A 124 -13.54 -7.87 -7.20
C TYR A 124 -14.95 -8.16 -7.72
N ASP A 125 -15.67 -7.12 -8.16
CA ASP A 125 -16.94 -7.30 -8.86
C ASP A 125 -16.69 -7.78 -10.30
N GLU A 126 -17.38 -8.83 -10.76
CA GLU A 126 -17.13 -9.46 -12.07
C GLU A 126 -17.29 -8.46 -13.22
N ARG A 127 -18.31 -7.60 -13.14
CA ARG A 127 -18.54 -6.55 -14.14
C ARG A 127 -17.43 -5.52 -14.10
N SER A 128 -17.01 -5.07 -12.93
CA SER A 128 -15.93 -4.11 -12.75
C SER A 128 -14.57 -4.65 -13.24
N LEU A 129 -14.28 -5.93 -13.00
CA LEU A 129 -13.07 -6.59 -13.51
C LEU A 129 -13.01 -6.52 -15.05
N ARG A 130 -14.12 -6.80 -15.73
CA ARG A 130 -14.18 -6.88 -17.20
C ARG A 130 -14.41 -5.55 -17.89
N GLU A 131 -15.35 -4.76 -17.39
CA GLU A 131 -15.93 -3.61 -18.11
C GLU A 131 -15.46 -2.25 -17.62
N ALA A 132 -15.10 -2.12 -16.33
CA ALA A 132 -14.75 -0.81 -15.78
C ALA A 132 -13.45 -0.30 -16.41
N GLU A 133 -13.49 0.97 -16.79
CA GLU A 133 -12.41 1.69 -17.45
C GLU A 133 -12.39 3.12 -16.92
N PHE A 134 -11.24 3.55 -16.44
CA PHE A 134 -11.06 4.90 -15.93
C PHE A 134 -9.59 5.31 -16.05
N TYR A 135 -9.37 6.61 -16.15
CA TYR A 135 -8.06 7.17 -16.40
C TYR A 135 -7.81 8.34 -15.47
N ASN A 136 -6.61 8.37 -14.91
CA ASN A 136 -6.07 9.48 -14.12
C ASN A 136 -6.95 9.91 -12.94
N ILE A 137 -7.46 8.93 -12.19
CA ILE A 137 -8.18 9.21 -10.95
C ILE A 137 -7.14 9.45 -9.85
N ASP A 138 -7.25 10.58 -9.14
CA ASP A 138 -6.37 10.88 -8.01
C ASP A 138 -6.92 10.21 -6.74
N TYR A 139 -6.12 9.33 -6.13
CA TYR A 139 -6.47 8.64 -4.90
C TYR A 139 -5.52 9.03 -3.76
N LEU A 140 -6.07 9.59 -2.68
CA LEU A 140 -5.29 10.06 -1.54
C LEU A 140 -4.61 8.89 -0.84
N GLN A 141 -3.35 9.11 -0.47
CA GLN A 141 -2.59 8.15 0.32
C GLN A 141 -2.67 8.54 1.78
N ARG A 142 -2.84 7.53 2.63
CA ARG A 142 -2.89 7.68 4.08
C ARG A 142 -1.57 8.27 4.57
N ASP A 143 -0.47 7.60 4.26
CA ASP A 143 0.84 7.98 4.75
C ASP A 143 1.27 9.30 4.08
N SER A 144 1.94 10.13 4.86
CA SER A 144 2.36 11.47 4.46
C SER A 144 3.58 11.85 5.28
N THR A 145 4.47 12.67 4.72
CA THR A 145 5.66 13.11 5.45
C THR A 145 5.31 14.31 6.33
N LYS A 146 6.30 14.86 7.03
CA LYS A 146 6.14 16.11 7.77
C LYS A 146 5.62 17.24 6.88
N ASP A 147 6.20 17.41 5.70
CA ASP A 147 5.97 18.58 4.86
C ASP A 147 5.06 18.31 3.65
N PHE A 148 4.83 17.03 3.30
CA PHE A 148 4.11 16.66 2.08
C PHE A 148 3.01 15.62 2.30
N TYR A 149 1.96 15.69 1.48
CA TYR A 149 0.99 14.61 1.31
C TYR A 149 0.92 14.17 -0.15
N PHE A 150 0.42 12.96 -0.37
CA PHE A 150 0.50 12.30 -1.66
C PHE A 150 -0.87 11.85 -2.16
N LYS A 151 -1.08 11.97 -3.47
CA LYS A 151 -2.14 11.26 -4.18
C LYS A 151 -1.49 10.37 -5.24
N VAL A 152 -1.81 9.09 -5.30
CA VAL A 152 -1.47 8.26 -6.46
C VAL A 152 -2.45 8.55 -7.58
N ILE A 153 -1.97 8.48 -8.82
CA ILE A 153 -2.80 8.58 -10.01
C ILE A 153 -3.07 7.15 -10.47
N ILE A 154 -4.33 6.73 -10.47
CA ILE A 154 -4.73 5.39 -10.86
C ILE A 154 -5.44 5.38 -12.21
N SER A 155 -5.21 4.33 -12.99
CA SER A 155 -5.90 4.06 -14.24
C SER A 155 -6.18 2.57 -14.38
N LYS A 156 -7.25 2.25 -15.10
CA LYS A 156 -7.67 0.88 -15.40
C LYS A 156 -8.18 0.81 -16.82
N GLN A 157 -7.64 -0.13 -17.59
CA GLN A 157 -8.23 -0.54 -18.86
C GLN A 157 -9.20 -1.70 -18.63
N LYS A 158 -10.06 -1.96 -19.62
CA LYS A 158 -10.93 -3.15 -19.62
C LYS A 158 -10.10 -4.42 -19.50
N ASN A 159 -10.61 -5.38 -18.72
CA ASN A 159 -9.96 -6.68 -18.45
C ASN A 159 -8.55 -6.60 -17.81
N GLN A 160 -8.19 -5.48 -17.17
CA GLN A 160 -6.95 -5.34 -16.40
C GLN A 160 -7.25 -4.89 -14.97
N GLU A 161 -6.36 -5.10 -14.02
CA GLU A 161 -6.49 -4.48 -12.71
C GLU A 161 -6.20 -2.97 -12.75
N ALA A 162 -6.68 -2.24 -11.75
CA ALA A 162 -6.30 -0.84 -11.57
C ALA A 162 -4.82 -0.74 -11.20
N ASN A 163 -4.09 0.11 -11.89
CA ASN A 163 -2.66 0.31 -11.71
C ASN A 163 -2.36 1.78 -11.41
N ILE A 164 -1.28 2.00 -10.68
CA ILE A 164 -0.71 3.33 -10.46
C ILE A 164 0.11 3.73 -11.68
N VAL A 165 -0.19 4.92 -12.21
CA VAL A 165 0.46 5.50 -13.39
C VAL A 165 1.25 6.77 -13.06
N GLY A 166 1.10 7.30 -11.84
CA GLY A 166 1.82 8.47 -11.37
C GLY A 166 1.57 8.78 -9.90
N ILE A 167 2.23 9.82 -9.39
CA ILE A 167 2.07 10.35 -8.03
C ILE A 167 2.01 11.88 -8.12
N LYS A 168 1.03 12.49 -7.47
CA LYS A 168 1.00 13.93 -7.20
C LYS A 168 1.42 14.18 -5.77
N ILE A 169 2.33 15.14 -5.60
CA ILE A 169 2.93 15.48 -4.32
C ILE A 169 2.58 16.91 -4.00
N TYR A 170 2.00 17.12 -2.82
CA TYR A 170 1.49 18.41 -2.40
C TYR A 170 2.16 18.86 -1.10
N SER A 171 2.38 20.17 -0.99
CA SER A 171 2.85 20.79 0.25
C SER A 171 1.71 20.86 1.26
N LYS A 172 1.96 20.38 2.48
CA LYS A 172 1.05 20.54 3.63
C LYS A 172 1.00 21.98 4.13
N HIS A 173 2.00 22.79 3.84
CA HIS A 173 2.05 24.18 4.29
C HIS A 173 0.97 25.05 3.64
N ASP A 174 0.73 24.86 2.33
CA ASP A 174 -0.13 25.74 1.52
C ASP A 174 -1.05 24.98 0.56
N GLY A 175 -1.05 23.64 0.57
CA GLY A 175 -1.87 22.81 -0.31
C GLY A 175 -1.41 22.81 -1.77
N ARG A 176 -0.29 23.45 -2.12
CA ARG A 176 0.14 23.55 -3.52
C ARG A 176 0.68 22.21 -4.04
N LEU A 177 0.40 21.90 -5.30
CA LEU A 177 1.06 20.81 -6.02
C LEU A 177 2.54 21.17 -6.26
N ILE A 178 3.44 20.35 -5.73
CA ILE A 178 4.89 20.51 -5.83
C ILE A 178 5.42 19.76 -7.05
N GLN A 179 4.94 18.54 -7.27
CA GLN A 179 5.44 17.69 -8.34
C GLN A 179 4.38 16.67 -8.77
N THR A 180 4.42 16.31 -10.05
CA THR A 180 3.74 15.13 -10.58
C THR A 180 4.77 14.19 -11.16
N ILE A 181 4.94 13.02 -10.56
CA ILE A 181 5.74 11.92 -11.09
C ILE A 181 4.84 11.12 -12.03
N THR A 182 5.29 10.88 -13.27
CA THR A 182 4.52 10.16 -14.31
C THR A 182 5.30 8.98 -14.86
N GLY A 183 4.62 8.12 -15.63
CA GLY A 183 5.27 6.98 -16.30
C GLY A 183 5.57 5.81 -15.38
N ILE A 184 4.91 5.74 -14.21
CA ILE A 184 4.98 4.60 -13.30
C ILE A 184 4.30 3.40 -13.96
N LYS A 185 4.92 2.22 -13.87
CA LYS A 185 4.45 0.99 -14.54
C LYS A 185 4.62 -0.23 -13.65
N GLY A 186 3.60 -1.10 -13.68
CA GLY A 186 3.60 -2.39 -12.99
C GLY A 186 3.39 -2.27 -11.48
N TYR A 187 2.68 -1.23 -11.04
CA TYR A 187 2.32 -0.99 -9.64
C TYR A 187 0.82 -1.21 -9.48
N GLU A 188 0.44 -2.22 -8.70
CA GLU A 188 -0.96 -2.49 -8.41
C GLU A 188 -1.54 -1.44 -7.45
N PHE A 189 -2.82 -1.14 -7.63
CA PHE A 189 -3.53 -0.26 -6.72
C PHE A 189 -4.09 -1.04 -5.51
N HIS A 190 -3.77 -0.55 -4.31
CA HIS A 190 -4.11 -1.14 -3.01
C HIS A 190 -4.81 -0.14 -2.09
N GLY A 191 -5.58 0.80 -2.64
CA GLY A 191 -6.33 1.77 -1.84
C GLY A 191 -5.47 2.92 -1.31
N GLU A 192 -5.69 3.29 -0.05
CA GLU A 192 -4.99 4.39 0.60
C GLU A 192 -3.56 4.05 1.05
N VAL A 193 -3.13 2.81 0.86
CA VAL A 193 -1.83 2.31 1.30
C VAL A 193 -1.08 1.80 0.09
N ASN A 194 -0.49 2.70 -0.70
CA ASN A 194 0.49 2.40 -1.77
C ASN A 194 1.84 3.09 -1.51
N ILE A 195 1.81 4.27 -0.89
CA ILE A 195 2.98 5.00 -0.41
C ILE A 195 3.17 4.73 1.07
N ILE A 196 4.41 4.53 1.48
CA ILE A 196 4.80 4.38 2.88
C ILE A 196 5.83 5.45 3.24
N THR A 197 5.63 6.04 4.41
CA THR A 197 6.51 7.05 5.00
C THR A 197 6.83 6.69 6.43
N ASN A 198 7.94 7.17 6.95
CA ASN A 198 8.27 7.09 8.37
C ASN A 198 9.08 8.33 8.75
N ASP A 199 8.91 8.80 9.98
CA ASP A 199 9.64 9.97 10.48
C ASP A 199 11.16 9.76 10.56
N ASP A 200 11.64 8.52 10.44
CA ASP A 200 13.07 8.16 10.39
C ASP A 200 13.59 7.87 8.97
N PHE A 201 12.75 7.96 7.92
CA PHE A 201 13.20 7.68 6.56
C PHE A 201 14.06 8.82 6.01
N ASP A 202 15.34 8.52 5.80
CA ASP A 202 16.34 9.37 5.17
C ASP A 202 17.23 8.47 4.30
N PHE A 203 16.73 8.14 3.11
CA PHE A 203 17.35 7.20 2.18
C PHE A 203 18.50 7.84 1.40
N ASN A 204 18.78 9.13 1.53
CA ASN A 204 19.95 9.78 0.93
C ASN A 204 20.94 10.34 1.97
N PHE A 205 20.66 10.15 3.26
CA PHE A 205 21.48 10.53 4.40
C PHE A 205 21.76 12.04 4.49
N ASP A 206 20.78 12.87 4.11
CA ASP A 206 20.86 14.32 4.11
C ASP A 206 20.17 14.99 5.32
N GLY A 207 19.55 14.19 6.19
CA GLY A 207 18.82 14.63 7.38
C GLY A 207 17.44 15.23 7.09
N ASP A 208 16.93 15.12 5.87
CA ASP A 208 15.53 15.39 5.52
C ASP A 208 14.69 14.11 5.58
N ASN A 209 13.77 14.06 6.54
CA ASN A 209 12.92 12.89 6.72
C ASN A 209 11.62 12.98 5.91
N ASN A 210 11.70 13.55 4.70
CA ASN A 210 10.60 13.63 3.75
C ASN A 210 10.62 12.49 2.72
N ASP A 211 11.49 11.50 2.90
CA ASP A 211 11.62 10.39 1.96
C ASP A 211 10.45 9.41 2.07
N PHE A 212 10.15 8.73 0.96
CA PHE A 212 9.08 7.74 0.89
C PHE A 212 9.42 6.61 -0.07
N TYR A 213 8.70 5.50 0.05
CA TYR A 213 8.73 4.47 -0.98
C TYR A 213 7.32 4.15 -1.48
N LEU A 214 7.25 3.83 -2.78
CA LEU A 214 6.07 3.30 -3.43
C LEU A 214 6.27 1.78 -3.55
N PHE A 215 5.43 0.98 -2.89
CA PHE A 215 5.52 -0.47 -3.04
C PHE A 215 4.74 -0.93 -4.27
N LYS A 216 5.20 -2.03 -4.86
CA LYS A 216 4.77 -2.47 -6.19
C LYS A 216 3.70 -3.56 -6.19
N ASP A 217 3.91 -4.55 -5.32
CA ASP A 217 3.27 -5.87 -5.41
C ASP A 217 2.63 -6.29 -4.09
N ARG A 218 3.40 -6.32 -3.00
CA ARG A 218 2.90 -6.75 -1.67
C ARG A 218 3.35 -5.80 -0.58
N LEU A 219 2.51 -5.69 0.45
CA LEU A 219 2.80 -4.94 1.67
C LEU A 219 3.84 -5.65 2.56
N THR A 220 3.87 -6.99 2.54
CA THR A 220 4.71 -7.83 3.40
C THR A 220 5.39 -8.97 2.62
N GLY A 221 6.47 -9.51 3.20
CA GLY A 221 7.16 -10.70 2.67
C GLY A 221 8.59 -10.44 2.20
N ALA A 222 9.36 -11.51 2.04
CA ALA A 222 10.80 -11.45 1.75
C ALA A 222 11.17 -10.97 0.34
N ASN A 223 10.18 -10.85 -0.55
CA ASN A 223 10.39 -10.52 -1.96
C ASN A 223 9.62 -9.26 -2.39
N THR A 224 9.17 -8.43 -1.46
CA THR A 224 8.50 -7.16 -1.78
C THR A 224 9.41 -6.25 -2.58
N THR A 225 8.86 -5.59 -3.60
CA THR A 225 9.58 -4.61 -4.41
C THR A 225 9.00 -3.22 -4.22
N ALA A 226 9.87 -2.21 -4.22
CA ALA A 226 9.48 -0.82 -4.04
C ALA A 226 10.42 0.11 -4.80
N ASP A 227 9.89 1.24 -5.24
CA ASP A 227 10.67 2.39 -5.69
C ASP A 227 10.84 3.38 -4.54
N TYR A 228 12.08 3.79 -4.29
CA TYR A 228 12.43 4.73 -3.22
C TYR A 228 12.60 6.13 -3.80
N TYR A 229 12.00 7.12 -3.16
CA TYR A 229 12.01 8.51 -3.56
C TYR A 229 12.52 9.38 -2.43
N VAL A 230 13.42 10.31 -2.77
CA VAL A 230 14.02 11.22 -1.79
C VAL A 230 13.76 12.67 -2.16
N TYR A 231 13.57 13.53 -1.17
CA TYR A 231 13.35 14.95 -1.44
C TYR A 231 14.68 15.68 -1.65
N ASP A 232 14.98 16.06 -2.88
CA ASP A 232 16.16 16.86 -3.20
C ASP A 232 15.85 18.35 -2.94
N LYS A 233 16.32 18.88 -1.81
CA LYS A 233 16.16 20.30 -1.43
C LYS A 233 16.73 21.28 -2.46
N THR A 234 17.75 20.89 -3.22
CA THR A 234 18.37 21.74 -4.24
C THR A 234 17.44 21.89 -5.44
N GLN A 235 16.80 20.79 -5.85
CA GLN A 235 15.86 20.77 -6.97
C GLN A 235 14.42 21.12 -6.53
N GLN A 236 14.15 21.11 -5.23
CA GLN A 236 12.82 21.21 -4.62
C GLN A 236 11.84 20.18 -5.18
N GLN A 237 12.34 18.97 -5.45
CA GLN A 237 11.60 17.90 -6.10
C GLN A 237 12.04 16.54 -5.54
N PHE A 238 11.15 15.56 -5.66
CA PHE A 238 11.45 14.17 -5.36
C PHE A 238 12.20 13.52 -6.51
N VAL A 239 13.26 12.80 -6.17
CA VAL A 239 14.12 12.05 -7.08
C VAL A 239 13.99 10.57 -6.76
N LYS A 240 13.71 9.76 -7.79
CA LYS A 240 13.72 8.30 -7.67
C LYS A 240 15.16 7.82 -7.52
N LEU A 241 15.45 7.04 -6.48
CA LEU A 241 16.74 6.39 -6.29
C LEU A 241 16.93 5.22 -7.27
N ASN A 242 18.18 4.97 -7.64
CA ASN A 242 18.56 3.87 -8.53
C ASN A 242 18.75 2.54 -7.77
N LEU A 243 17.82 2.24 -6.86
CA LEU A 243 17.80 1.02 -6.06
C LEU A 243 16.90 0.00 -6.75
N GLU A 244 17.51 -1.09 -7.23
CA GLU A 244 16.82 -2.23 -7.82
C GLU A 244 17.04 -3.46 -6.94
N GLY A 245 15.97 -4.01 -6.37
CA GLY A 245 16.05 -5.13 -5.46
C GLY A 245 14.76 -5.34 -4.68
N ASN A 246 14.85 -6.14 -3.63
CA ASN A 246 13.73 -6.54 -2.80
C ASN A 246 14.02 -6.21 -1.33
N ALA A 247 12.98 -5.88 -0.56
CA ALA A 247 13.02 -5.73 0.89
C ALA A 247 14.26 -4.98 1.42
N PHE A 248 14.50 -3.74 0.98
CA PHE A 248 15.70 -3.01 1.36
C PHE A 248 15.75 -2.69 2.86
N ARG A 249 16.97 -2.69 3.42
CA ARG A 249 17.30 -2.12 4.72
C ARG A 249 18.38 -1.07 4.54
N PHE A 250 18.21 0.06 5.22
CA PHE A 250 19.16 1.17 5.20
C PHE A 250 19.98 1.16 6.49
N ASP A 251 21.29 1.25 6.35
CA ASP A 251 22.23 1.46 7.43
C ASP A 251 22.68 2.92 7.39
N TYR A 252 22.21 3.70 8.36
CA TYR A 252 22.43 5.15 8.41
C TYR A 252 23.85 5.51 8.87
N GLU A 253 24.51 4.63 9.62
CA GLU A 253 25.89 4.86 10.08
C GLU A 253 26.87 4.62 8.93
N GLU A 254 26.73 3.48 8.25
CA GLU A 254 27.59 3.09 7.13
C GLU A 254 27.16 3.72 5.80
N LYS A 255 25.99 4.37 5.78
CA LYS A 255 25.35 4.97 4.59
C LYS A 255 25.20 3.95 3.45
N THR A 256 24.69 2.78 3.79
CA THR A 256 24.48 1.68 2.84
C THR A 256 23.02 1.27 2.77
N ALA A 257 22.64 0.71 1.62
CA ALA A 257 21.36 0.06 1.43
C ALA A 257 21.62 -1.41 1.09
N THR A 258 20.91 -2.32 1.74
CA THR A 258 21.01 -3.75 1.50
C THR A 258 19.68 -4.28 1.00
N SER A 259 19.63 -4.89 -0.18
CA SER A 259 18.47 -5.66 -0.61
C SER A 259 18.57 -7.12 -0.18
N TYR A 260 17.43 -7.73 0.11
CA TYR A 260 17.31 -9.12 0.50
C TYR A 260 16.29 -9.81 -0.40
N LYS A 261 16.63 -10.98 -0.93
CA LYS A 261 15.73 -11.78 -1.75
C LYS A 261 15.88 -13.25 -1.42
N ASN A 262 14.75 -13.92 -1.22
CA ASN A 262 14.70 -15.36 -0.99
C ASN A 262 14.10 -16.07 -2.21
N CYS A 263 14.79 -17.09 -2.68
CA CYS A 263 14.38 -17.84 -3.86
C CYS A 263 14.39 -19.35 -3.58
N PRO A 264 13.52 -20.13 -4.23
CA PRO A 264 13.62 -21.58 -4.18
C PRO A 264 14.94 -22.05 -4.79
N GLY A 265 15.52 -23.08 -4.18
CA GLY A 265 16.67 -23.80 -4.73
C GLY A 265 16.26 -24.83 -5.78
N LYS A 266 17.19 -25.74 -6.12
CA LYS A 266 16.97 -26.75 -7.17
C LYS A 266 16.00 -27.85 -6.75
N LYS A 267 15.97 -28.21 -5.47
CA LYS A 267 15.11 -29.27 -4.91
C LYS A 267 14.08 -28.65 -3.97
N ASN A 268 13.00 -29.40 -3.71
CA ASN A 268 12.08 -29.06 -2.63
C ASN A 268 12.86 -28.94 -1.31
N ASN A 269 12.55 -27.90 -0.53
CA ASN A 269 13.22 -27.50 0.71
C ASN A 269 14.65 -26.92 0.54
N ASP A 270 15.11 -26.70 -0.68
CA ASP A 270 16.31 -25.88 -0.89
C ASP A 270 15.91 -24.42 -1.03
N HIS A 271 16.76 -23.52 -0.54
CA HIS A 271 16.53 -22.08 -0.58
C HIS A 271 17.82 -21.37 -0.99
N ILE A 272 17.69 -20.21 -1.62
CA ILE A 272 18.77 -19.29 -1.94
C ILE A 272 18.46 -17.97 -1.25
N ASP A 273 19.40 -17.53 -0.43
CA ASP A 273 19.39 -16.19 0.15
C ASP A 273 20.34 -15.34 -0.69
N LEU A 274 19.81 -14.28 -1.29
CA LEU A 274 20.57 -13.31 -2.07
C LEU A 274 20.53 -11.95 -1.37
N ARG A 275 21.70 -11.35 -1.21
CA ARG A 275 21.88 -10.03 -0.62
C ARG A 275 22.74 -9.16 -1.54
N ASP A 276 22.20 -8.05 -2.03
CA ASP A 276 22.99 -7.04 -2.74
C ASP A 276 23.21 -5.83 -1.83
N ILE A 277 24.47 -5.38 -1.72
CA ILE A 277 24.87 -4.25 -0.87
C ILE A 277 25.24 -3.08 -1.76
N PHE A 278 24.64 -1.93 -1.46
CA PHE A 278 24.79 -0.68 -2.19
C PHE A 278 25.37 0.39 -1.27
N GLN A 279 26.41 1.07 -1.73
CA GLN A 279 26.99 2.23 -1.06
C GLN A 279 26.38 3.49 -1.65
N TYR A 280 25.95 4.42 -0.79
CA TYR A 280 25.60 5.77 -1.24
C TYR A 280 26.85 6.55 -1.60
N THR A 281 26.85 7.16 -2.78
CA THR A 281 28.02 7.90 -3.31
C THR A 281 27.78 9.40 -3.41
N GLY A 282 26.69 9.91 -2.85
CA GLY A 282 26.25 11.29 -3.04
C GLY A 282 25.33 11.47 -4.24
N ASN A 283 24.71 12.65 -4.35
CA ASN A 283 23.82 13.05 -5.45
C ASN A 283 22.66 12.07 -5.70
N ASN A 284 22.04 11.56 -4.62
CA ASN A 284 20.90 10.64 -4.70
C ASN A 284 21.22 9.35 -5.50
N TYR A 285 22.49 8.92 -5.48
CA TYR A 285 22.97 7.76 -6.23
C TYR A 285 23.59 6.69 -5.34
N TYR A 286 23.27 5.44 -5.68
CA TYR A 286 23.77 4.24 -5.04
C TYR A 286 24.58 3.37 -6.01
N LYS A 287 25.76 2.93 -5.57
CA LYS A 287 26.58 1.98 -6.31
C LYS A 287 26.52 0.62 -5.63
N ARG A 288 26.16 -0.44 -6.36
CA ARG A 288 26.30 -1.81 -5.87
C ARG A 288 27.78 -2.13 -5.67
N VAL A 289 28.17 -2.45 -4.45
CA VAL A 289 29.57 -2.72 -4.08
C VAL A 289 29.83 -4.20 -3.79
N ASN A 290 28.80 -4.94 -3.38
CA ASN A 290 28.94 -6.36 -3.08
C ASN A 290 27.64 -7.14 -3.38
N THR A 291 27.79 -8.44 -3.62
CA THR A 291 26.72 -9.43 -3.73
C THR A 291 27.11 -10.65 -2.91
N GLU A 292 26.29 -10.98 -1.93
CA GLU A 292 26.39 -12.21 -1.16
C GLU A 292 25.26 -13.15 -1.60
N CYS A 293 25.59 -14.41 -1.88
CA CYS A 293 24.59 -15.40 -2.27
C CYS A 293 24.90 -16.75 -1.63
N LEU A 294 23.94 -17.25 -0.85
CA LEU A 294 24.07 -18.47 -0.06
C LEU A 294 23.01 -19.48 -0.50
N TYR A 295 23.46 -20.61 -1.01
CA TYR A 295 22.59 -21.76 -1.28
C TYR A 295 22.48 -22.61 -0.02
N LYS A 296 21.26 -22.87 0.42
CA LYS A 296 20.92 -23.65 1.61
C LYS A 296 20.16 -24.90 1.19
N GLU A 297 20.74 -26.07 1.42
CA GLU A 297 20.19 -27.37 0.99
C GLU A 297 19.43 -28.07 2.12
N GLY A 298 18.25 -28.61 1.78
CA GLY A 298 17.50 -29.55 2.59
C GLY A 298 17.06 -28.99 3.93
N SER A 299 16.29 -27.92 3.91
CA SER A 299 15.75 -27.33 5.13
C SER A 299 14.87 -28.31 5.91
N HIS A 300 14.92 -28.22 7.23
CA HIS A 300 14.12 -29.02 8.16
C HIS A 300 13.97 -28.29 9.49
N VAL A 301 12.89 -28.58 10.22
CA VAL A 301 12.74 -28.12 11.61
C VAL A 301 13.48 -29.11 12.50
N ASN A 302 14.45 -28.62 13.26
CA ASN A 302 15.11 -29.40 14.30
C ASN A 302 14.10 -29.61 15.44
N LYS A 303 13.86 -30.88 15.79
CA LYS A 303 12.82 -31.27 16.76
C LYS A 303 13.16 -30.89 18.20
N ASP A 304 14.44 -30.67 18.50
CA ASP A 304 14.91 -30.43 19.86
C ASP A 304 14.78 -28.95 20.24
N ASN A 305 15.10 -28.05 19.31
CA ASN A 305 15.07 -26.60 19.52
C ASN A 305 13.93 -25.88 18.76
N HIS A 306 13.16 -26.62 17.95
CA HIS A 306 12.11 -26.09 17.07
C HIS A 306 12.61 -25.00 16.10
N GLN A 307 13.92 -24.98 15.80
CA GLN A 307 14.52 -24.03 14.88
C GLN A 307 14.64 -24.61 13.48
N TYR A 308 14.62 -23.72 12.49
CA TYR A 308 14.81 -24.09 11.09
C TYR A 308 16.30 -24.25 10.78
N GLU A 309 16.70 -25.43 10.34
CA GLU A 309 18.09 -25.77 10.06
C GLU A 309 18.25 -26.30 8.62
N TYR A 310 19.48 -26.24 8.12
CA TYR A 310 19.81 -26.64 6.75
C TYR A 310 20.92 -27.68 6.79
N LYS A 311 20.79 -28.75 5.98
CA LYS A 311 21.78 -29.84 5.93
C LYS A 311 23.14 -29.36 5.45
N LYS A 312 23.16 -28.41 4.51
CA LYS A 312 24.38 -27.87 3.94
C LYS A 312 24.17 -26.44 3.48
N GLN A 313 25.22 -25.64 3.59
CA GLN A 313 25.27 -24.28 3.07
C GLN A 313 26.53 -24.10 2.21
N ARG A 314 26.43 -23.33 1.14
CA ARG A 314 27.57 -22.98 0.28
C ARG A 314 27.30 -21.69 -0.48
N ALA A 315 28.35 -21.04 -0.98
CA ALA A 315 28.20 -19.96 -1.95
C ALA A 315 27.42 -20.44 -3.19
N CYS A 316 26.59 -19.55 -3.73
CA CYS A 316 25.88 -19.80 -4.98
C CYS A 316 26.83 -19.92 -6.17
N LYS A 317 26.42 -20.70 -7.16
CA LYS A 317 27.00 -20.66 -8.51
C LYS A 317 26.46 -19.43 -9.25
N PRO A 318 27.18 -18.87 -10.24
CA PRO A 318 26.72 -17.69 -10.98
C PRO A 318 25.30 -17.81 -11.57
N LYS A 319 24.95 -18.99 -12.10
CA LYS A 319 23.59 -19.25 -12.63
C LYS A 319 22.50 -19.22 -11.56
N GLU A 320 22.82 -19.60 -10.32
CA GLU A 320 21.88 -19.58 -9.19
C GLU A 320 21.62 -18.14 -8.75
N THR A 321 22.67 -17.30 -8.71
CA THR A 321 22.55 -15.87 -8.43
C THR A 321 21.68 -15.16 -9.47
N VAL A 322 21.96 -15.37 -10.77
CA VAL A 322 21.18 -14.77 -11.86
C VAL A 322 19.74 -15.30 -11.85
N GLY A 323 19.56 -16.60 -11.63
CA GLY A 323 18.24 -17.21 -11.52
C GLY A 323 17.42 -16.62 -10.38
N CYS A 324 18.01 -16.44 -9.21
CA CYS A 324 17.33 -15.85 -8.07
C CYS A 324 16.98 -14.37 -8.29
N ARG A 325 17.86 -13.56 -8.91
CA ARG A 325 17.52 -12.17 -9.27
C ARG A 325 16.29 -12.09 -10.16
N ASN A 326 16.17 -12.99 -11.14
CA ASN A 326 15.06 -13.03 -12.09
C ASN A 326 13.82 -13.79 -11.58
N TYR A 327 13.91 -14.44 -10.42
CA TYR A 327 12.78 -15.16 -9.84
C TYR A 327 11.68 -14.18 -9.43
N ILE A 328 10.45 -14.49 -9.84
CA ILE A 328 9.23 -13.78 -9.43
C ILE A 328 8.44 -14.79 -8.61
N ASN A 329 8.13 -14.45 -7.36
CA ASN A 329 7.25 -15.29 -6.57
C ASN A 329 5.82 -15.06 -7.04
N THR A 330 5.25 -16.04 -7.75
CA THR A 330 3.84 -16.00 -8.19
C THR A 330 2.90 -16.64 -7.19
N ASN A 331 3.42 -17.20 -6.09
CA ASN A 331 2.58 -17.73 -5.03
C ASN A 331 2.29 -16.59 -4.07
N ASP A 332 1.07 -16.07 -4.12
CA ASP A 332 0.46 -15.42 -2.96
C ASP A 332 0.34 -16.54 -1.92
N ASP A 333 1.40 -16.75 -1.15
CA ASP A 333 1.26 -17.46 0.10
C ASP A 333 0.29 -16.59 0.90
N GLU A 334 -0.98 -17.02 0.95
CA GLU A 334 -1.97 -16.49 1.88
C GLU A 334 -1.32 -16.58 3.26
N ASP A 335 -0.85 -15.43 3.76
CA ASP A 335 -0.40 -15.30 5.13
C ASP A 335 -1.65 -15.58 6.01
N ASP A 336 -1.80 -16.85 6.44
CA ASP A 336 -2.76 -17.32 7.46
C ASP A 336 -2.58 -16.58 8.80
#